data_AF-F8PM10-F1
#
_entry.id   AF-F8PM10-F1
#
_cell.length_a   1.000
_cell.length_b   1.000
_cell.length_c   1.000
_cell.angle_alpha   90.00
_cell.angle_beta   90.00
_cell.angle_gamma   90.00
#
_symmetry.space_group_name_H-M   'P 1'
#
loop_
_entity.id
_entity.type
_entity.pdbx_description
1 polymer ?
#
loop_
_entity_poly.entity_id
_entity_poly.type
_entity_poly.pdbx_seq_one_letter_code
_entity_poly.pdbx_strand_id
1 'polypeptide(L)' 'TTLGYLSDALDNFHKHKDILVWLNIRKHLNIPKFHSLLHYHQFITWFGTTKNYNTEIFEHFHIGFAKEGWRASNKRNEAP' A
#
# COMPACT_ATOMS: atom_id res chain seq x y z
N THR A 1 24.50 -3.63 4.70
CA THR A 1 24.18 -2.36 4.00
C THR A 1 22.81 -1.88 4.47
N THR A 2 22.43 -0.62 4.24
CA THR A 2 21.09 -0.13 4.61
C THR A 2 19.95 -0.95 3.97
N LEU A 3 20.16 -1.46 2.75
CA LEU A 3 19.21 -2.35 2.08
C LEU A 3 19.12 -3.74 2.74
N GLY A 4 20.20 -4.23 3.36
CA GLY A 4 20.19 -5.48 4.12
C GLY A 4 19.15 -5.47 5.23
N TYR A 5 19.05 -4.35 5.96
CA TYR A 5 18.02 -4.21 7.01
C TYR A 5 16.59 -4.35 6.49
N LEU A 6 16.33 -3.97 5.25
CA LEU A 6 15.01 -4.10 4.64
C LEU A 6 14.68 -5.57 4.35
N SER A 7 15.65 -6.32 3.81
CA SER A 7 15.51 -7.77 3.61
C SER A 7 15.37 -8.51 4.94
N ASP A 8 16.23 -8.20 5.92
CA ASP A 8 16.21 -8.82 7.24
C ASP A 8 14.87 -8.61 7.95
N ALA A 9 14.30 -7.40 7.86
CA ALA A 9 12.99 -7.09 8.44
C ALA A 9 11.87 -7.88 7.75
N LEU A 10 11.93 -8.03 6.42
CA LEU A 10 10.93 -8.78 5.66
C LEU A 10 11.02 -10.29 5.95
N ASP A 11 12.23 -10.83 6.05
CA ASP A 11 12.47 -12.22 6.43
C ASP A 11 11.97 -12.50 7.85
N ASN A 12 12.24 -11.58 8.78
CA ASN A 12 11.73 -11.68 10.15
C ASN A 12 10.19 -11.63 10.19
N PHE A 13 9.57 -10.75 9.40
CA PHE A 13 8.11 -10.75 9.25
C PHE A 13 7.60 -12.09 8.70
N HIS A 14 8.18 -12.61 7.62
CA HIS A 14 7.75 -13.88 7.03
C HIS A 14 7.94 -15.09 7.95
N LYS A 15 8.97 -15.07 8.78
CA LYS A 15 9.22 -16.10 9.81
C LYS A 15 8.14 -16.14 10.89
N HIS A 16 7.53 -15.00 11.23
CA HIS A 16 6.64 -14.89 12.39
C HIS A 16 5.17 -14.60 12.05
N LYS A 17 4.85 -14.18 10.83
CA LYS A 17 3.51 -13.73 10.43
C LYS A 17 2.39 -14.75 10.67
N ASP A 18 2.72 -16.05 10.69
CA ASP A 18 1.74 -17.13 10.85
C ASP A 18 1.06 -17.08 12.22
N ILE A 19 1.66 -16.43 13.22
CA ILE A 19 1.03 -16.20 14.52
C ILE A 19 -0.29 -15.42 14.39
N LEU A 20 -0.41 -14.52 13.40
CA LEU A 20 -1.63 -13.75 13.16
C LEU A 20 -2.77 -14.63 12.64
N VAL A 21 -2.43 -15.70 11.91
CA VAL A 21 -3.39 -16.68 11.44
C VAL A 21 -3.75 -17.64 12.57
N TRP A 22 -2.76 -18.10 13.34
CA TRP A 22 -2.96 -18.99 14.49
C TRP A 22 -3.84 -18.36 15.58
N LEU A 23 -3.62 -17.08 15.89
CA LEU A 23 -4.45 -16.29 16.81
C LEU A 23 -5.83 -15.94 16.24
N ASN A 24 -6.15 -16.38 15.02
CA ASN A 24 -7.40 -16.09 14.31
C ASN A 24 -7.68 -14.58 14.12
N ILE A 25 -6.63 -13.75 14.10
CA ILE A 25 -6.74 -12.31 13.81
C ILE A 25 -7.11 -12.12 12.33
N ARG A 26 -6.53 -12.94 11.44
CA ARG A 26 -6.76 -12.91 10.00
C ARG A 26 -6.71 -14.31 9.41
N LYS A 27 -7.64 -14.64 8.51
CA LYS A 27 -7.64 -15.92 7.77
C LYS A 27 -6.40 -16.09 6.88
N HIS A 28 -5.93 -15.01 6.29
CA HIS A 28 -4.72 -14.99 5.46
C HIS A 28 -4.10 -13.59 5.41
N LEU A 29 -2.84 -13.55 4.96
CA LEU A 29 -2.07 -12.33 4.76
C LEU A 29 -1.78 -12.04 3.27
N ASN A 30 -2.57 -12.64 2.36
CA ASN A 30 -2.57 -12.32 0.92
C ASN A 30 -3.12 -10.91 0.67
N ILE A 31 -2.41 -9.89 1.13
CA ILE A 31 -2.70 -8.47 0.91
C ILE A 31 -1.76 -7.99 -0.19
N PRO A 32 -2.27 -7.39 -1.28
CA PRO A 32 -1.42 -6.82 -2.32
C PRO A 32 -0.31 -5.92 -1.76
N LYS A 33 -0.62 -5.12 -0.72
CA LYS A 33 0.34 -4.23 -0.07
C LYS A 33 1.49 -4.96 0.65
N PHE A 34 1.24 -6.12 1.24
CA PHE A 34 2.31 -6.96 1.82
C PHE A 34 3.12 -7.67 0.73
N HIS A 35 2.47 -8.05 -0.37
CA HIS A 35 3.17 -8.64 -1.52
C HIS A 35 4.16 -7.65 -2.14
N SER A 36 3.80 -6.37 -2.26
CA SER A 36 4.69 -5.32 -2.78
C SER A 36 6.03 -5.22 -2.02
N LEU A 37 6.07 -5.55 -0.72
CA LEU A 37 7.29 -5.49 0.10
C LEU A 37 8.40 -6.41 -0.42
N LEU A 38 8.04 -7.54 -1.03
CA LEU A 38 8.98 -8.51 -1.64
C LEU A 38 9.86 -7.86 -2.72
N HIS A 39 9.35 -6.81 -3.37
CA HIS A 39 10.01 -6.19 -4.50
C HIS A 39 10.78 -4.93 -4.14
N TYR A 40 10.67 -4.41 -2.90
CA TYR A 40 11.27 -3.13 -2.52
C TYR A 40 12.79 -3.13 -2.64
N HIS A 41 13.47 -4.18 -2.20
CA HIS A 41 14.92 -4.27 -2.32
C HIS A 41 15.38 -4.21 -3.78
N GLN A 42 14.74 -5.01 -4.66
CA GLN A 42 15.04 -5.04 -6.09
C GLN A 42 14.77 -3.68 -6.73
N PHE A 43 13.62 -3.06 -6.43
CA PHE A 43 13.23 -1.78 -7.02
C PHE A 43 14.10 -0.62 -6.56
N ILE A 44 14.53 -0.58 -5.30
CA ILE A 44 15.49 0.44 -4.85
C ILE A 44 16.83 0.25 -5.58
N THR A 45 17.26 -1.01 -5.76
CA THR A 45 18.51 -1.31 -6.45
C THR A 45 18.46 -0.92 -7.93
N TRP A 46 17.34 -1.17 -8.62
CA TRP A 46 17.21 -0.93 -10.06
C TRP A 46 16.79 0.50 -10.42
N PHE A 47 15.91 1.11 -9.62
CA PHE A 47 15.24 2.36 -9.96
C PHE A 47 15.49 3.48 -8.95
N GLY A 48 16.20 3.20 -7.85
CA GLY A 48 16.53 4.20 -6.83
C GLY A 48 15.35 4.65 -5.98
N THR A 49 14.17 4.04 -6.11
CA THR A 49 12.98 4.45 -5.35
C THR A 49 11.98 3.31 -5.14
N THR A 50 11.18 3.42 -4.07
CA THR A 50 10.00 2.57 -3.81
C THR A 50 8.70 3.22 -4.28
N LYS A 51 8.74 4.47 -4.78
CA LYS A 51 7.53 5.20 -5.19
C LYS A 51 6.86 4.56 -6.42
N ASN A 52 5.53 4.68 -6.46
CA ASN A 52 4.63 4.36 -7.59
C ASN A 52 4.21 2.88 -7.76
N TYR A 53 4.50 1.99 -6.82
CA TYR A 53 4.10 0.57 -6.93
C TYR A 53 2.92 0.16 -6.03
N ASN A 54 2.28 1.12 -5.36
CA ASN A 54 1.05 0.91 -4.62
C ASN A 54 -0.11 1.68 -5.28
N THR A 55 -1.35 1.30 -4.96
CA THR A 55 -2.54 1.92 -5.51
C THR A 55 -2.84 3.29 -4.89
N GLU A 56 -2.12 3.71 -3.85
CA GLU A 56 -2.43 4.90 -3.06
C GLU A 56 -2.46 6.18 -3.90
N ILE A 57 -1.56 6.30 -4.89
CA ILE A 57 -1.52 7.49 -5.76
C ILE A 57 -2.80 7.58 -6.60
N PHE A 58 -3.23 6.45 -7.18
CA PHE A 58 -4.45 6.41 -7.98
C PHE A 58 -5.70 6.50 -7.10
N GLU A 59 -5.73 5.84 -5.95
CA GLU A 59 -6.82 5.95 -4.96
C GLU A 59 -7.02 7.40 -4.50
N HIS A 60 -5.94 8.12 -4.18
CA HIS A 60 -6.00 9.52 -3.78
C HIS A 60 -6.54 10.41 -4.90
N PHE A 61 -6.05 10.18 -6.13
CA PHE A 61 -6.56 10.87 -7.31
C PHE A 61 -8.06 10.59 -7.53
N HIS A 62 -8.49 9.33 -7.48
CA HIS A 62 -9.89 8.93 -7.66
C HIS A 62 -10.81 9.56 -6.62
N ILE A 63 -10.39 9.68 -5.35
CA ILE A 63 -11.15 10.36 -4.31
C ILE A 63 -11.37 11.83 -4.66
N GLY A 64 -10.31 12.54 -5.06
CA GLY A 64 -10.40 13.93 -5.49
C GLY A 64 -11.33 14.09 -6.68
N PHE A 65 -11.10 13.30 -7.73
CA PHE A 65 -11.85 13.35 -8.97
C PHE A 65 -13.36 13.08 -8.76
N ALA A 66 -13.71 12.06 -7.98
CA ALA A 66 -15.11 11.76 -7.66
C ALA A 66 -15.76 12.88 -6.83
N LYS A 67 -15.03 13.46 -5.86
CA LYS A 67 -15.54 14.56 -5.02
C LYS A 67 -15.77 15.84 -5.83
N GLU A 68 -14.89 16.17 -6.76
CA GLU A 68 -15.06 17.35 -7.61
C GLU A 68 -16.27 17.19 -8.53
N GLY A 69 -16.40 16.04 -9.21
CA GLY A 69 -17.58 15.76 -10.03
C GLY A 69 -18.90 15.80 -9.24
N TRP A 70 -18.89 15.25 -8.01
CA TRP A 70 -20.05 15.35 -7.12
C TRP A 70 -20.36 16.80 -6.71
N ARG A 71 -19.36 17.60 -6.31
CA ARG A 71 -19.56 19.01 -5.95
C ARG A 71 -20.09 19.85 -7.12
N ALA A 72 -19.57 19.64 -8.33
CA ALA A 72 -19.99 20.37 -9.52
C ALA A 72 -21.42 20.03 -9.97
N SER A 73 -21.91 18.82 -9.68
CA SER A 73 -23.25 18.35 -10.08
C SER A 73 -24.29 18.47 -8.98
N ASN A 74 -23.89 18.67 -7.72
CA ASN A 74 -24.78 18.73 -6.58
C ASN A 74 -25.48 20.09 -6.46
N LYS A 75 -26.75 20.14 -6.85
CA LYS A 75 -27.62 21.34 -6.74
C LYS A 75 -28.30 21.50 -5.37
N ARG A 76 -28.02 20.63 -4.39
CA ARG A 76 -28.69 20.65 -3.08
C ARG A 76 -27.98 21.54 -2.05
N ASN A 77 -26.67 21.72 -2.19
CA ASN A 77 -25.82 22.55 -1.33
C ASN A 77 -24.87 23.36 -2.21
N GLU A 78 -25.44 24.15 -3.11
CA GLU A 78 -24.69 25.05 -3.99
C GLU A 78 -23.96 26.06 -3.09
N ALA A 79 -22.63 25.99 -3.01
CA ALA A 79 -21.88 27.09 -2.41
C ALA A 79 -22.03 28.31 -3.35
N PRO A 80 -22.23 29.53 -2.83
CA PRO A 80 -22.35 30.73 -3.66
C PRO A 80 -21.10 30.97 -4.51
#